data_AF-A0A3B9UDY2-F1
#
_entry.id   AF-A0A3B9UDY2-F1
#
_cell.length_a   1.000
_cell.length_b   1.000
_cell.length_c   1.000
_cell.angle_alpha   90.00
_cell.angle_beta   90.00
_cell.angle_gamma   90.00
#
_symmetry.space_group_name_H-M   'P 1'
#
loop_
_entity.id
_entity.type
_entity.pdbx_description
1 polymer ?
#
loop_
_entity_poly.entity_id
_entity_poly.type
_entity_poly.pdbx_seq_one_letter_code
_entity_poly.pdbx_strand_id
1 'polypeptide(L)'
;MCYSLVAGLAAPVPRLFILNETIRNLYFHVPMWFTMIALMGVSLGHSIGSLQRPGQAGLEADQKARLAAEVSLVFASLGLFTGMIWARFTWGAYWTNDP
;
A
#
# COMPACT_ATOMS: atom_id res chain seq x y z
N MET A 1 16.25 -5.08 -1.35
CA MET A 1 15.60 -3.91 -1.97
C MET A 1 15.79 -3.88 -3.49
N CYS A 2 17.02 -3.74 -4.02
CA CYS A 2 17.23 -3.64 -5.48
C CYS A 2 16.82 -4.90 -6.26
N TYR A 3 17.04 -6.09 -5.70
CA TYR A 3 16.64 -7.35 -6.34
C TYR A 3 15.14 -7.43 -6.62
N SER A 4 14.28 -7.06 -5.66
CA SER A 4 12.82 -7.09 -5.82
C SER A 4 12.32 -6.05 -6.83
N LEU A 5 12.97 -4.88 -6.89
CA LEU A 5 12.67 -3.84 -7.88
C LEU A 5 13.04 -4.28 -9.30
N VAL A 6 14.24 -4.83 -9.48
CA VAL A 6 14.73 -5.28 -10.80
C VAL A 6 13.99 -6.54 -11.25
N ALA A 7 13.79 -7.51 -10.37
CA ALA A 7 13.04 -8.73 -10.68
C ALA A 7 11.56 -8.42 -10.98
N GLY A 8 10.92 -7.53 -10.23
CA GLY A 8 9.54 -7.11 -10.50
C GLY A 8 9.36 -6.39 -11.84
N LEU A 9 10.39 -5.66 -12.31
CA LEU A 9 10.38 -4.98 -13.60
C LEU A 9 10.85 -5.85 -14.77
N ALA A 10 11.76 -6.82 -14.56
CA ALA A 10 12.45 -7.55 -15.62
C ALA A 10 12.09 -9.04 -15.73
N ALA A 11 11.39 -9.62 -14.75
CA ALA A 11 10.97 -11.01 -14.83
C ALA A 11 10.02 -11.25 -16.02
N PRO A 12 10.11 -12.41 -16.69
CA PRO A 12 9.17 -12.77 -17.74
C PRO A 12 7.78 -12.93 -17.13
N VAL A 13 6.79 -12.26 -17.71
CA VAL A 13 5.41 -12.31 -17.23
C VAL A 13 4.52 -13.01 -18.27
N PRO A 14 3.62 -13.92 -17.87
CA PRO A 14 2.70 -14.54 -18.80
C PRO A 14 1.85 -13.47 -19.50
N ARG A 15 1.88 -13.43 -20.84
CA ARG A 15 1.04 -12.51 -21.61
C ARG A 15 -0.40 -12.98 -21.56
N LEU A 16 -1.19 -12.42 -20.66
CA LEU A 16 -2.65 -12.55 -20.68
C LEU A 16 -3.25 -11.53 -21.65
N PHE A 17 -4.25 -11.96 -22.44
CA PHE A 17 -4.89 -11.17 -23.50
C PHE A 17 -5.36 -9.77 -23.05
N ILE A 18 -5.79 -9.64 -21.79
CA ILE A 18 -6.27 -8.39 -21.20
C ILE A 18 -5.15 -7.55 -20.55
N LEU A 19 -4.12 -8.17 -19.99
CA LEU A 19 -3.17 -7.50 -19.08
C LEU A 19 -1.75 -7.37 -19.64
N ASN A 20 -1.32 -8.19 -20.60
CA ASN A 20 0.01 -8.14 -21.26
C ASN A 20 1.16 -7.73 -20.30
N GLU A 21 1.76 -6.55 -20.52
CA GLU A 21 2.86 -5.99 -19.71
C GLU A 21 2.36 -5.19 -18.48
N THR A 22 1.08 -4.81 -18.45
CA THR A 22 0.48 -4.00 -17.36
C THR A 22 0.32 -4.78 -16.07
N ILE A 23 0.36 -6.11 -16.13
CA ILE A 23 0.43 -6.99 -14.96
C ILE A 23 1.66 -6.70 -14.07
N ARG A 24 2.74 -6.12 -14.62
CA ARG A 24 3.91 -5.69 -13.83
C ARG A 24 3.53 -4.65 -12.77
N ASN A 25 2.52 -3.82 -13.04
CA ASN A 25 1.98 -2.89 -12.06
C ASN A 25 1.49 -3.62 -10.79
N LEU A 26 0.88 -4.80 -10.96
CA LEU A 26 0.32 -5.58 -9.85
C LEU A 26 1.40 -6.04 -8.85
N TYR A 27 2.61 -6.32 -9.34
CA TYR A 27 3.76 -6.66 -8.48
C TYR A 27 4.19 -5.51 -7.56
N PHE A 28 3.83 -4.28 -7.89
CA PHE A 28 4.08 -3.12 -7.03
C PHE A 28 2.83 -2.73 -6.25
N HIS A 29 1.67 -2.71 -6.91
CA HIS A 29 0.41 -2.32 -6.31
C HIS A 29 0.03 -3.19 -5.10
N VAL A 30 0.04 -4.51 -5.25
CA VAL A 30 -0.43 -5.44 -4.20
C VAL A 30 0.45 -5.35 -2.95
N PRO A 31 1.80 -5.41 -3.03
CA PRO A 31 2.64 -5.22 -1.86
C PRO A 31 2.51 -3.83 -1.23
N MET A 32 2.37 -2.76 -2.03
CA MET A 32 2.17 -1.40 -1.50
C MET A 32 0.85 -1.30 -0.72
N TRP A 33 -0.21 -1.92 -1.21
CA TRP A 33 -1.51 -1.97 -0.52
C TRP A 33 -1.42 -2.71 0.81
N PHE A 34 -0.80 -3.90 0.85
CA PHE A 34 -0.59 -4.62 2.12
C PHE A 34 0.32 -3.86 3.09
N THR A 35 1.34 -3.17 2.58
CA THR A 35 2.23 -2.33 3.40
C THR A 35 1.46 -1.18 4.04
N MET A 36 0.59 -0.50 3.27
CA MET A 36 -0.30 0.53 3.80
C MET A 36 -1.20 -0.02 4.91
N ILE A 37 -1.90 -1.15 4.69
CA ILE A 37 -2.79 -1.74 5.69
C ILE A 37 -2.02 -2.10 6.97
N ALA A 38 -0.87 -2.75 6.82
CA ALA A 38 -0.05 -3.16 7.96
C ALA A 38 0.43 -1.94 8.78
N LEU A 39 0.96 -0.90 8.13
CA LEU A 39 1.42 0.32 8.80
C LEU A 39 0.26 1.09 9.43
N MET A 40 -0.89 1.15 8.78
CA MET A 40 -2.09 1.77 9.36
C MET A 40 -2.59 0.99 10.58
N GLY A 41 -2.54 -0.35 10.56
CA GLY A 41 -2.84 -1.19 11.71
C GLY A 41 -1.87 -0.99 12.88
N VAL A 42 -0.57 -0.87 12.60
CA VAL A 42 0.46 -0.53 13.60
C VAL A 42 0.20 0.85 14.20
N SER A 43 -0.12 1.84 13.37
CA SER A 43 -0.50 3.18 13.82
C SER A 43 -1.71 3.13 14.76
N LEU A 44 -2.76 2.40 14.38
CA LEU A 44 -3.96 2.25 15.20
C LEU A 44 -3.65 1.60 16.55
N GLY A 45 -2.87 0.52 16.56
CA GLY A 45 -2.45 -0.16 17.79
C GLY A 45 -1.65 0.74 18.73
N HIS A 46 -0.70 1.50 18.19
CA HIS A 46 0.07 2.47 18.98
C HIS A 46 -0.78 3.66 19.46
N SER A 47 -1.75 4.11 18.66
CA SER A 47 -2.65 5.20 19.02
C SER A 47 -3.63 4.79 20.12
N ILE A 48 -4.11 3.54 20.14
CA ILE A 48 -4.90 3.02 21.27
C ILE A 48 -4.02 2.88 22.52
N GLY A 49 -2.80 2.36 22.34
CA GLY A 49 -1.84 2.20 23.43
C GLY A 49 -1.34 3.51 24.03
N SER A 50 -1.28 4.60 23.25
CA SER A 50 -0.90 5.93 23.75
C SER A 50 -1.98 6.52 24.66
N LEU A 51 -3.25 6.26 24.39
CA LEU A 51 -4.37 6.68 25.24
C LEU A 51 -4.43 5.91 26.57
N GLN A 52 -3.96 4.67 26.59
CA GLN A 52 -3.96 3.83 27.79
C GLN A 52 -2.77 4.05 28.71
N ARG A 53 -1.67 4.66 28.22
CA ARG A 53 -0.43 4.86 28.98
C ARG A 53 -0.20 6.34 29.30
N PRO A 54 -0.25 6.75 30.58
CA PRO A 54 0.06 8.13 30.95
C PRO A 54 1.57 8.41 30.90
N GLY A 55 1.92 9.69 30.70
CA GLY A 55 3.30 10.18 30.79
C GLY A 55 4.16 9.90 29.55
N GLN A 56 5.48 9.74 29.75
CA GLN A 56 6.46 9.62 28.67
C GLN A 56 6.22 8.40 27.77
N ALA A 57 5.76 7.28 28.34
CA ALA A 57 5.45 6.07 27.57
C ALA A 57 4.27 6.24 26.60
N GLY A 58 3.31 7.11 26.92
CA GLY A 58 2.22 7.48 26.02
C GLY A 58 2.69 8.34 24.86
N LEU A 59 3.58 9.32 25.15
CA LEU A 59 4.16 10.21 24.13
C LEU A 59 5.02 9.45 23.11
N GLU A 60 5.82 8.47 23.54
CA GLU A 60 6.60 7.64 22.62
C GLU A 60 5.71 6.77 21.72
N ALA A 61 4.61 6.24 22.26
CA ALA A 61 3.64 5.48 21.47
C ALA A 61 2.91 6.38 20.47
N ASP A 62 2.56 7.61 20.85
CA ASP A 62 1.93 8.59 19.96
C ASP A 62 2.86 9.00 18.80
N GLN A 63 4.15 9.23 19.08
CA GLN A 63 5.16 9.51 18.05
C GLN A 63 5.30 8.35 17.06
N LYS A 64 5.34 7.10 17.55
CA LYS A 64 5.39 5.92 16.68
C LYS A 64 4.13 5.78 15.83
N ALA A 65 2.96 6.07 16.40
CA ALA A 65 1.69 6.07 15.66
C ALA A 65 1.71 7.11 14.53
N ARG A 66 2.12 8.34 14.82
CA ARG A 66 2.23 9.42 13.82
C ARG A 66 3.16 9.05 12.66
N LEU A 67 4.38 8.56 12.96
CA LEU A 67 5.32 8.17 11.92
C LEU A 67 4.79 7.01 11.06
N ALA A 68 4.15 6.02 11.69
CA ALA A 68 3.53 4.91 10.96
C ALA A 68 2.38 5.39 10.06
N ALA A 69 1.56 6.35 10.52
CA ALA A 69 0.49 6.95 9.74
C ALA A 69 1.00 7.79 8.56
N GLU A 70 2.04 8.60 8.75
CA GLU A 70 2.63 9.40 7.67
C GLU A 70 3.18 8.51 6.56
N VAL A 71 3.91 7.45 6.92
CA VAL A 71 4.44 6.50 5.94
C VAL A 71 3.30 5.72 5.26
N SER A 72 2.28 5.30 6.02
CA SER A 72 1.14 4.59 5.43
C SER A 72 0.37 5.45 4.43
N LEU A 73 0.23 6.76 4.66
CA LEU A 73 -0.41 7.69 3.71
C LEU A 73 0.35 7.83 2.39
N VAL A 74 1.68 7.75 2.43
CA VAL A 74 2.50 7.71 1.19
C VAL A 74 2.20 6.43 0.40
N PHE A 75 2.19 5.27 1.06
CA PHE A 75 1.82 4.00 0.43
C PHE A 75 0.36 3.98 -0.02
N ALA A 76 -0.55 4.63 0.70
CA ALA A 76 -1.95 4.76 0.33
C ALA A 76 -2.10 5.54 -0.98
N SER A 77 -1.41 6.68 -1.08
CA SER A 77 -1.44 7.53 -2.27
C SER A 77 -0.90 6.78 -3.48
N LEU A 78 0.29 6.17 -3.36
CA LEU A 78 0.89 5.37 -4.43
C LEU A 78 0.06 4.13 -4.78
N GLY A 79 -0.50 3.46 -3.78
CA GLY A 79 -1.42 2.34 -3.92
C GLY A 79 -2.68 2.74 -4.68
N LEU A 80 -3.26 3.90 -4.39
CA LEU A 80 -4.43 4.44 -5.08
C LEU A 80 -4.12 4.74 -6.56
N PHE A 81 -3.01 5.44 -6.83
CA PHE A 81 -2.59 5.73 -8.20
C PHE A 81 -2.35 4.46 -9.02
N THR A 82 -1.63 3.50 -8.45
CA THR A 82 -1.36 2.23 -9.13
C THR A 82 -2.60 1.36 -9.26
N GLY A 83 -3.47 1.38 -8.25
CA GLY A 83 -4.74 0.65 -8.25
C GLY A 83 -5.72 1.14 -9.29
N MET A 84 -5.85 2.47 -9.48
CA MET A 84 -6.65 3.05 -10.55
C MET A 84 -6.18 2.59 -11.93
N ILE A 85 -4.86 2.54 -12.15
CA ILE A 85 -4.28 2.05 -13.40
C ILE A 85 -4.59 0.57 -13.60
N TRP A 86 -4.41 -0.26 -12.57
CA TRP A 86 -4.77 -1.68 -12.60
C TRP A 86 -6.26 -1.90 -12.88
N ALA A 87 -7.15 -1.13 -12.25
CA ALA A 87 -8.59 -1.19 -12.46
C ALA A 87 -8.97 -0.86 -13.91
N ARG A 88 -8.34 0.16 -14.52
CA ARG A 88 -8.57 0.49 -15.93
C ARG A 88 -8.20 -0.67 -16.86
N PHE A 89 -7.09 -1.37 -16.62
CA PHE A 89 -6.67 -2.47 -17.48
C PHE A 89 -7.46 -3.76 -17.22
N THR A 90 -7.96 -3.97 -15.99
CA THR A 90 -8.69 -5.19 -15.63
C THR A 90 -10.18 -5.08 -15.93
N TRP A 91 -10.79 -3.91 -15.66
CA TRP A 91 -12.24 -3.67 -15.70
C TRP A 91 -12.65 -2.59 -16.71
N GLY A 92 -11.71 -1.99 -17.45
CA GLY A 92 -11.99 -0.95 -18.44
C GLY A 92 -12.33 0.42 -17.85
N ALA A 93 -12.43 0.55 -16.52
CA ALA A 93 -12.75 1.77 -15.80
C ALA A 93 -11.75 2.03 -14.67
N TYR A 94 -11.40 3.30 -14.44
CA TYR A 94 -10.51 3.68 -13.33
C TYR A 94 -11.14 3.46 -11.95
N TRP A 95 -12.46 3.50 -11.90
CA TRP A 95 -13.32 3.24 -10.77
C TRP A 95 -14.58 2.57 -11.31
N THR A 96 -14.89 1.38 -10.83
CA THR A 96 -16.18 0.75 -11.07
C THR A 96 -17.18 1.43 -10.15
N ASN A 97 -18.11 2.20 -10.71
CA ASN A 97 -19.34 2.51 -10.00
C ASN A 97 -20.16 1.22 -10.04
N ASP A 98 -20.26 0.52 -8.91
CA ASP A 98 -21.27 -0.52 -8.78
C ASP A 98 -22.66 0.14 -8.99
N PRO A 99 -23.59 -0.50 -9.73
CA PRO A 99 -24.96 0.00 -9.90
C PRO A 99 -25.76 0.01 -8.58
#